data_AF-A0A315XZ63-F1
#
_entry.id   AF-A0A315XZ63-F1
#
_cell.length_a   1.000
_cell.length_b   1.000
_cell.length_c   1.000
_cell.angle_alpha   90.00
_cell.angle_beta   90.00
_cell.angle_gamma   90.00
#
_symmetry.space_group_name_H-M   'P 1'
#
loop_
_entity.id
_entity.type
_entity.pdbx_description
1 polymer ?
#
loop_
_entity_poly.entity_id
_entity_poly.type
_entity_poly.pdbx_seq_one_letter_code
_entity_poly.pdbx_strand_id
1 'polypeptide(L)' 'MRDRTHTEHIERWAKFVKENPRSIWIREVGPLIDAQIIMANSFYERLAKVEGGIEKIKKLRKLRK' A
#
# COMPACT_ATOMS: atom_id res chain seq x y z
N MET A 1 -3.16 -18.99 -5.42
CA MET A 1 -4.17 -19.31 -4.39
C MET A 1 -4.14 -18.18 -3.38
N ARG A 2 -5.20 -17.36 -3.26
CA ARG A 2 -5.23 -16.31 -2.23
C ARG A 2 -5.27 -17.01 -0.87
N ASP A 3 -4.28 -16.72 -0.04
CA ASP A 3 -4.13 -17.34 1.28
C ASP A 3 -5.37 -17.02 2.13
N ARG A 4 -5.89 -17.99 2.89
CA ARG A 4 -7.13 -17.83 3.68
C ARG A 4 -7.03 -16.66 4.66
N THR A 5 -5.82 -16.40 5.13
CA THR A 5 -5.43 -15.27 5.99
C THR A 5 -5.75 -13.90 5.36
N HIS A 6 -5.65 -13.77 4.03
CA HIS A 6 -5.93 -12.53 3.33
C HIS A 6 -7.42 -12.22 3.30
N THR A 7 -8.26 -13.22 3.03
CA THR A 7 -9.72 -13.06 3.02
C THR A 7 -10.24 -12.72 4.40
N GLU A 8 -9.78 -13.43 5.44
CA GLU A 8 -10.17 -13.15 6.82
C GLU A 8 -9.79 -11.73 7.28
N HIS A 9 -8.62 -11.23 6.87
CA HIS A 9 -8.24 -9.84 7.13
C HIS A 9 -9.16 -8.84 6.43
N ILE A 10 -9.55 -9.09 5.17
CA ILE A 10 -10.50 -8.23 4.47
C ILE A 10 -11.84 -8.20 5.19
N GLU A 11 -12.36 -9.36 5.59
CA GLU A 11 -13.64 -9.46 6.30
C GLU A 11 -13.61 -8.74 7.66
N ARG A 12 -12.55 -8.94 8.44
CA ARG A 12 -12.35 -8.23 9.72
C ARG A 12 -12.27 -6.72 9.52
N TRP A 13 -11.53 -6.28 8.51
CA TRP A 13 -11.42 -4.87 8.17
C TRP A 13 -12.77 -4.27 7.75
N ALA A 14 -13.50 -4.94 6.86
CA ALA A 14 -14.82 -4.52 6.43
C ALA A 14 -15.80 -4.42 7.60
N LYS A 15 -15.77 -5.38 8.52
CA LYS A 15 -16.57 -5.36 9.75
C LYS A 15 -16.20 -4.17 10.63
N PHE A 16 -14.92 -3.94 10.88
CA PHE A 16 -14.44 -2.83 11.68
C PHE A 16 -14.86 -1.47 11.12
N VAL A 17 -14.74 -1.25 9.81
CA VAL A 17 -15.17 0.00 9.16
C VAL A 17 -16.69 0.20 9.26
N LYS A 18 -17.48 -0.89 9.19
CA LYS A 18 -18.94 -0.83 9.32
C LYS A 18 -19.39 -0.49 10.74
N GLU A 19 -18.67 -0.98 11.74
CA GLU A 19 -19.03 -0.85 13.16
C GLU A 19 -18.49 0.44 13.81
N ASN A 20 -17.55 1.15 13.17
CA ASN A 20 -16.89 2.31 13.75
C ASN A 20 -17.06 3.60 12.90
N PRO A 21 -17.22 4.78 13.53
CA PRO A 21 -17.24 6.05 12.83
C PRO A 21 -15.90 6.36 12.16
N ARG A 22 -15.96 7.21 11.13
CA ARG A 22 -14.81 7.56 10.28
C ARG A 22 -13.60 8.09 11.03
N SER A 23 -13.80 8.87 12.07
CA SER A 23 -12.74 9.41 12.91
C SER A 23 -11.92 8.32 13.60
N ILE A 24 -12.53 7.19 13.95
CA ILE A 24 -11.85 6.09 14.64
C ILE A 24 -11.05 5.28 13.64
N TRP A 25 -11.66 4.79 12.56
CA TRP A 25 -10.92 3.90 11.65
C TRP A 25 -9.79 4.61 10.89
N ILE A 26 -9.93 5.91 10.60
CA ILE A 26 -8.82 6.70 10.02
C ILE A 26 -7.66 6.78 11.00
N ARG A 27 -7.92 6.98 12.29
CA ARG A 27 -6.85 7.07 13.30
C ARG A 27 -6.09 5.76 13.41
N GLU A 28 -6.79 4.62 13.40
CA GLU A 28 -6.17 3.31 13.54
C GLU A 28 -5.40 2.86 12.27
N VAL A 29 -5.89 3.21 11.07
CA VAL A 29 -5.32 2.71 9.81
C VAL A 29 -4.49 3.73 9.04
N GLY A 30 -4.66 5.02 9.32
CA GLY A 30 -3.80 6.08 8.78
C GLY A 30 -2.31 5.76 8.93
N PRO A 31 -1.81 5.43 10.12
CA PRO A 31 -0.39 5.10 10.33
C PRO A 31 0.08 3.91 9.47
N LEU A 32 -0.76 2.90 9.28
CA LEU A 32 -0.44 1.75 8.43
C LEU A 32 -0.31 2.17 6.96
N ILE A 33 -1.28 2.95 6.45
CA ILE A 33 -1.26 3.45 5.07
C ILE A 33 -0.04 4.35 4.86
N ASP A 34 0.24 5.26 5.79
CA ASP A 34 1.38 6.16 5.73
C ASP A 34 2.70 5.40 5.68
N ALA A 35 2.85 4.35 6.50
CA ALA A 35 4.02 3.49 6.48
C ALA A 35 4.22 2.79 5.12
N GLN A 36 3.14 2.33 4.48
CA GLN A 36 3.21 1.74 3.14
C GLN A 36 3.64 2.76 2.08
N ILE A 37 3.14 3.99 2.17
CA ILE A 37 3.54 5.08 1.27
C ILE A 37 5.03 5.41 1.44
N ILE A 38 5.50 5.55 2.68
CA ILE A 38 6.92 5.79 2.98
C ILE A 38 7.79 4.68 2.41
N MET A 39 7.39 3.42 2.60
CA MET A 39 8.11 2.26 2.09
C MET A 39 8.17 2.24 0.56
N ALA A 40 7.05 2.55 -0.11
CA ALA A 40 6.98 2.65 -1.56
C ALA A 40 7.89 3.77 -2.10
N ASN A 41 7.89 4.95 -1.46
CA ASN A 41 8.75 6.06 -1.84
C ASN A 41 10.23 5.68 -1.69
N SER A 42 10.61 5.10 -0.55
CA SER A 42 11.97 4.62 -0.30
C SER A 42 12.41 3.57 -1.33
N PHE A 43 11.52 2.66 -1.73
CA PHE A 43 11.79 1.71 -2.81
C PHE A 43 12.12 2.42 -4.12
N TYR A 44 11.31 3.39 -4.55
CA TYR A 44 11.54 4.12 -5.79
C TYR A 44 12.81 4.99 -5.75
N GLU A 45 13.11 5.60 -4.61
CA GLU A 45 14.36 6.35 -4.40
C GLU A 45 15.59 5.46 -4.53
N ARG A 46 15.55 4.26 -3.90
CA ARG A 46 16.64 3.29 -4.05
C ARG A 46 16.76 2.78 -5.47
N LEU A 47 15.64 2.47 -6.12
CA LEU A 47 15.63 1.98 -7.50
C LEU A 47 16.21 3.02 -8.46
N ALA A 48 15.92 4.31 -8.27
CA ALA A 48 16.45 5.38 -9.12
C ALA A 48 17.99 5.51 -9.07
N LYS A 49 18.63 5.06 -7.99
CA LYS A 49 20.09 5.10 -7.80
C LYS A 49 20.83 3.92 -8.45
N VAL A 50 20.11 2.88 -8.86
CA VAL A 50 20.69 1.70 -9.52
C VAL A 50 20.79 1.95 -11.03
N GLU A 51 21.83 1.41 -11.67
CA GLU A 51 21.97 1.45 -13.12
C GLU A 51 20.71 0.92 -13.85
N GLY A 52 20.20 1.68 -14.81
CA GLY A 52 18.97 1.38 -15.53
C GLY A 52 17.68 1.50 -14.69
N GLY A 53 17.78 1.97 -13.45
CA GLY A 53 16.67 2.08 -12.51
C GLY A 53 15.62 3.12 -12.92
N ILE A 54 16.06 4.27 -13.43
CA ILE A 54 15.17 5.34 -13.92
C ILE A 54 14.33 4.83 -15.10
N GLU A 55 14.93 4.06 -16.00
CA GLU A 55 14.30 3.46 -17.17
C GLU A 55 13.22 2.47 -16.75
N LYS A 56 13.50 1.64 -15.73
CA LYS A 56 12.52 0.73 -15.11
C LYS A 56 11.34 1.50 -14.52
N ILE A 57 11.60 2.59 -13.78
CA ILE A 57 10.54 3.44 -13.22
C ILE A 57 9.66 4.04 -14.33
N LYS A 58 10.26 4.54 -15.41
CA LYS A 58 9.52 5.09 -16.56
C LYS A 58 8.62 4.03 -17.21
N LYS A 59 9.11 2.78 -17.36
CA LYS A 59 8.31 1.66 -17.89
C LYS A 59 7.12 1.34 -16.97
N LEU A 60 7.36 1.23 -15.65
CA LEU A 60 6.30 0.97 -14.66
C LEU A 60 5.21 2.05 -14.70
N ARG A 61 5.57 3.32 -14.86
CA ARG A 61 4.60 4.43 -14.96
C ARG A 61 3.79 4.40 -16.27
N LYS A 62 4.38 3.92 -17.37
CA LYS A 62 3.68 3.79 -18.67
C LYS A 62 2.69 2.63 -18.67
N LEU A 63 2.99 1.52 -18.00
CA LEU A 63 2.07 0.38 -17.83
C LEU A 63 0.81 0.73 -17.02
N ARG A 64 0.81 1.87 -16.33
CA ARG A 64 -0.32 2.35 -15.51
C ARG A 64 -1.29 3.25 -16.27
N LYS A 65 -1.00 3.59 -17.53
CA LYS A 65 -1.89 4.31 -18.46
C LYS A 65 -2.59 3.31 -19.35
#